data_AF-A0A821L0J4-F1
#
_entry.id   AF-A0A821L0J4-F1
#
_cell.length_a   1.000
_cell.length_b   1.000
_cell.length_c   1.000
_cell.angle_alpha   90.00
_cell.angle_beta   90.00
_cell.angle_gamma   90.00
#
_symmetry.space_group_name_H-M   'P 1'
#
loop_
_entity.id
_entity.type
_entity.pdbx_description
1 polymer ?
#
loop_
_entity_poly.entity_id
_entity_poly.type
_entity_poly.pdbx_seq_one_letter_code
_entity_poly.pdbx_strand_id
1 'polypeptide(L)'
;MYMIASKSAADITEVILDIICRCNLDIKDCRGQGYDGAPSMAGHISGVAVRIQSLCRKAFFVHCNAHSLDLALQDLTSTSSSISTA
;
A
#
# COMPACT_ATOMS: atom_id res chain seq x y z
N MET A 1 18.63 3.87 6.98
CA MET A 1 17.82 3.58 5.77
C MET A 1 17.39 2.13 5.86
N TYR A 2 16.10 1.82 5.72
CA TYR A 2 15.61 0.44 5.80
C TYR A 2 15.99 -0.30 4.52
N MET A 3 16.65 -1.45 4.64
CA MET A 3 16.86 -2.34 3.50
C MET A 3 15.63 -3.24 3.38
N ILE A 4 14.89 -3.08 2.30
CA ILE A 4 13.80 -3.99 1.96
C ILE A 4 14.40 -5.08 1.07
N ALA A 5 14.40 -6.32 1.54
CA ALA A 5 15.04 -7.45 0.86
C ALA A 5 14.43 -7.71 -0.53
N SER A 6 13.11 -7.58 -0.67
CA SER A 6 12.42 -7.63 -1.96
C SER A 6 11.09 -6.86 -1.93
N LYS A 7 10.45 -6.68 -3.08
CA LYS A 7 9.11 -6.06 -3.17
C LYS A 7 7.97 -7.03 -2.79
N SER A 8 8.29 -8.13 -2.12
CA SER A 8 7.27 -9.09 -1.66
C SER A 8 6.43 -8.46 -0.55
N ALA A 9 5.18 -8.89 -0.46
CA ALA A 9 4.30 -8.48 0.62
C ALA A 9 4.85 -8.86 2.01
N ALA A 10 5.59 -9.97 2.11
CA ALA A 10 6.18 -10.44 3.36
C ALA A 10 7.27 -9.49 3.85
N ASP A 11 8.23 -9.16 2.98
CA ASP A 11 9.36 -8.29 3.34
C ASP A 11 8.88 -6.87 3.68
N ILE A 12 7.90 -6.35 2.92
CA ILE A 12 7.32 -5.04 3.20
C ILE A 12 6.59 -5.06 4.56
N THR A 13 5.85 -6.13 4.87
CA THR A 13 5.17 -6.27 6.16
C THR A 13 6.17 -6.30 7.31
N GLU A 14 7.26 -7.06 7.18
CA GLU A 14 8.29 -7.15 8.21
C GLU A 14 8.90 -5.77 8.52
N VAL A 15 9.23 -5.02 7.47
CA VAL A 15 9.76 -3.66 7.62
C VAL A 15 8.75 -2.73 8.29
N ILE A 16 7.46 -2.81 7.95
CA ILE A 16 6.41 -2.02 8.62
C ILE A 16 6.34 -2.35 10.11
N LEU A 17 6.34 -3.63 10.48
CA LEU A 17 6.27 -4.06 11.88
C LEU A 17 7.50 -3.64 12.68
N ASP A 18 8.68 -3.73 12.08
CA ASP A 18 9.94 -3.27 12.66
C ASP A 18 9.93 -1.74 12.89
N ILE A 19 9.41 -0.96 11.93
CA ILE A 19 9.19 0.50 12.12
C ILE A 19 8.26 0.77 13.31
N ILE A 20 7.11 0.11 13.35
CA ILE A 20 6.11 0.28 14.43
C ILE A 20 6.74 -0.03 15.80
N CYS A 21 7.48 -1.14 15.89
CA CYS A 21 8.20 -1.55 17.09
C CYS A 21 9.23 -0.50 17.53
N ARG A 22 10.05 0.01 16.59
CA ARG A 22 11.06 1.05 16.88
C ARG A 22 10.46 2.40 17.26
N CYS A 23 9.25 2.70 16.78
CA CYS A 23 8.48 3.85 17.23
C CYS A 23 7.81 3.62 18.59
N ASN A 24 8.02 2.46 19.22
CA ASN A 24 7.45 2.09 20.51
C ASN A 24 5.90 2.08 20.48
N LEU A 25 5.33 1.73 19.33
CA LEU A 25 3.89 1.59 19.08
C LEU A 25 3.50 0.10 19.06
N ASP A 26 2.27 -0.22 19.45
CA ASP A 26 1.70 -1.56 19.30
C ASP A 26 0.85 -1.64 18.02
N ILE A 27 1.12 -2.64 17.17
CA ILE A 27 0.30 -2.92 15.98
C ILE A 27 -1.18 -3.13 16.31
N LYS A 28 -1.51 -3.60 17.53
CA LYS A 28 -2.90 -3.79 18.00
C LYS A 28 -3.68 -2.48 18.11
N ASP A 29 -2.97 -1.35 18.21
CA ASP A 29 -3.56 -0.03 18.22
C ASP A 29 -3.77 0.56 16.82
N CYS A 30 -3.28 -0.10 15.77
CA CYS A 30 -3.58 0.29 14.40
C CYS A 30 -5.09 0.26 14.11
N ARG A 31 -5.59 1.31 13.46
CA ARG A 31 -7.01 1.47 13.09
C ARG A 31 -7.24 1.63 11.59
N GLY A 32 -6.19 1.90 10.83
CA GLY A 32 -6.27 2.10 9.40
C GLY A 32 -4.92 1.87 8.74
N GLN A 33 -4.98 1.39 7.51
CA GLN A 33 -3.82 1.18 6.65
C GLN A 33 -4.19 1.59 5.23
N GLY A 34 -3.31 2.36 4.58
CA GLY A 34 -3.55 2.89 3.25
C GLY A 34 -2.44 2.49 2.29
N TYR A 35 -2.77 1.77 1.21
CA TYR A 35 -1.79 1.34 0.20
C TYR A 35 -2.32 1.51 -1.23
N ASP A 36 -1.42 1.39 -2.20
CA ASP A 36 -1.80 1.29 -3.61
C ASP A 36 -2.46 -0.06 -3.95
N GLY A 37 -2.91 -0.19 -5.19
CA GLY A 37 -3.59 -1.38 -5.71
C GLY A 37 -2.65 -2.51 -6.12
N ALA A 38 -1.34 -2.40 -5.87
CA ALA A 38 -0.39 -3.42 -6.30
C ALA A 38 -0.71 -4.77 -5.63
N PRO A 39 -0.54 -5.91 -6.32
CA PRO A 39 -0.84 -7.23 -5.75
C PRO A 39 -0.10 -7.53 -4.45
N SER A 40 1.14 -7.04 -4.30
CA SER A 40 1.91 -7.17 -3.06
C SER A 40 1.33 -6.34 -1.91
N MET A 41 0.61 -5.26 -2.19
CA MET A 41 0.06 -4.35 -1.19
C MET A 41 -1.39 -4.69 -0.86
N ALA A 42 -2.27 -4.65 -1.87
CA ALA A 42 -3.71 -4.84 -1.75
C ALA A 42 -4.20 -6.26 -2.09
N GLY A 43 -3.31 -7.20 -2.40
CA GLY A 43 -3.68 -8.56 -2.75
C GLY A 43 -4.46 -9.27 -1.63
N HIS A 44 -5.61 -9.85 -1.96
CA HIS A 44 -6.55 -10.46 -1.01
C HIS A 44 -6.07 -11.77 -0.37
N ILE A 45 -5.03 -12.42 -0.91
CA ILE A 45 -4.48 -13.67 -0.37
C ILE A 45 -3.28 -13.39 0.53
N SER A 46 -2.30 -12.65 0.01
CA SER A 46 -0.98 -12.52 0.62
C SER A 46 -0.44 -11.10 0.65
N GLY A 47 -1.25 -10.10 0.29
CA GLY A 47 -0.85 -8.70 0.29
C GLY A 47 -0.61 -8.15 1.70
N VAL A 48 0.13 -7.05 1.79
CA VAL A 48 0.41 -6.35 3.06
C VAL A 48 -0.89 -6.04 3.81
N ALA A 49 -1.93 -5.57 3.11
CA ALA A 49 -3.24 -5.26 3.69
C ALA A 49 -3.80 -6.43 4.52
N VAL A 50 -3.78 -7.64 3.95
CA VAL A 50 -4.28 -8.86 4.59
C VAL A 50 -3.39 -9.27 5.75
N ARG A 51 -2.07 -9.18 5.59
CA ARG A 51 -1.09 -9.55 6.63
C ARG A 51 -1.18 -8.64 7.85
N ILE A 52 -1.32 -7.33 7.66
CA ILE A 52 -1.50 -6.39 8.76
C ILE A 52 -2.88 -6.56 9.40
N GLN A 53 -3.93 -6.81 8.60
CA GLN A 53 -5.27 -7.04 9.13
C GLN A 53 -5.39 -8.35 9.93
N SER A 54 -4.58 -9.37 9.62
CA SER A 54 -4.54 -10.61 10.41
C SER A 54 -3.91 -10.39 11.80
N LEU A 55 -2.97 -9.45 11.92
CA LEU A 55 -2.35 -9.05 13.19
C LEU A 55 -3.23 -8.07 13.98
N CYS A 56 -3.92 -7.16 13.28
CA CYS A 56 -4.86 -6.23 13.86
C CYS A 56 -6.12 -6.12 12.99
N ARG A 57 -7.18 -6.86 13.36
CA ARG A 57 -8.46 -6.88 12.62
C ARG A 57 -9.13 -5.49 12.51
N LYS A 58 -8.78 -4.57 13.41
CA LYS A 58 -9.27 -3.19 13.42
C LYS A 58 -8.52 -2.25 12.47
N ALA A 59 -7.41 -2.69 11.86
CA ALA A 59 -6.65 -1.94 10.88
C ALA A 59 -7.31 -2.04 9.50
N PHE A 60 -8.32 -1.20 9.25
CA PHE A 60 -9.06 -1.24 7.98
C PHE A 60 -8.22 -0.77 6.81
N PHE A 61 -8.27 -1.52 5.71
CA PHE A 61 -7.61 -1.15 4.46
C PHE A 61 -8.40 -0.08 3.71
N VAL A 62 -7.69 0.95 3.26
CA VAL A 62 -8.20 2.00 2.38
C VAL A 62 -7.29 2.07 1.16
N HIS A 63 -7.88 2.02 -0.03
CA HIS A 63 -7.12 2.19 -1.27
C HIS A 63 -6.63 3.64 -1.41
N CYS A 64 -5.40 3.86 -1.85
CA CYS A 64 -4.84 5.19 -1.99
C CYS A 64 -5.52 5.98 -3.12
N ASN A 65 -6.36 6.96 -2.77
CA ASN A 65 -7.06 7.82 -3.73
C ASN A 65 -6.14 8.63 -4.62
N ALA A 66 -4.97 9.07 -4.11
CA ALA A 66 -4.00 9.80 -4.92
C ALA A 66 -3.49 8.92 -6.08
N HIS A 67 -3.21 7.65 -5.80
CA HIS A 67 -2.82 6.70 -6.83
C HIS A 67 -3.97 6.37 -7.78
N SER A 68 -5.20 6.21 -7.28
CA SER A 68 -6.38 6.04 -8.13
C SER A 68 -6.59 7.22 -9.10
N LEU A 69 -6.37 8.45 -8.62
CA LEU A 69 -6.49 9.65 -9.44
C LEU A 69 -5.39 9.69 -10.51
N ASP A 70 -4.15 9.41 -10.14
CA ASP A 70 -3.01 9.37 -11.05
C ASP A 70 -3.24 8.34 -12.18
N LEU A 71 -3.74 7.13 -11.85
CA LEU A 71 -4.11 6.13 -12.85
C LEU A 71 -5.24 6.60 -13.77
N ALA A 72 -6.27 7.26 -13.24
CA ALA A 72 -7.36 7.79 -14.05
C ALA A 72 -6.87 8.88 -15.02
N LEU A 73 -5.96 9.76 -14.57
CA LEU A 73 -5.35 10.77 -15.43
C LEU A 73 -4.48 10.13 -16.52
N GLN A 74 -3.66 9.13 -16.18
CA GLN A 74 -2.85 8.40 -17.14
C GLN A 74 -3.71 7.71 -18.20
N ASP A 75 -4.81 7.07 -17.81
CA ASP A 75 -5.75 6.43 -18.74
C ASP A 75 -6.39 7.44 -19.71
N LEU A 76 -6.82 8.60 -19.20
CA LEU A 76 -7.33 9.69 -20.03
C LEU A 76 -6.28 10.21 -21.03
N THR A 77 -5.03 10.39 -20.60
CA THR A 77 -3.96 10.83 -21.50
C THR A 77 -3.57 9.77 -22.52
N SER A 78 -3.70 8.49 -22.18
CA SER A 78 -3.35 7.38 -23.08
C SER A 78 -4.42 7.12 -24.14
N THR A 79 -5.68 7.42 -23.83
CA THR A 79 -6.83 7.28 -24.76
C THR A 79 -7.02 8.50 -25.66
N SER A 80 -6.46 9.66 -25.30
CA SER A 80 -6.52 10.88 -26.11
C SER A 80 -5.26 11.05 -26.95
N SER A 81 -5.24 10.49 -28.16
CA SER A 81 -4.20 10.72 -29.17
C SER A 81 -4.20 12.16 -29.76
N SER A 82 -4.59 13.18 -28.99
CA SER A 82 -4.67 14.57 -29.45
C SER A 82 -4.39 15.65 -28.38
N ILE A 83 -3.85 15.32 -27.20
CA ILE A 83 -3.29 16.36 -26.33
C ILE A 83 -1.81 16.54 -26.66
N SER A 84 -1.56 17.14 -27.83
CA SER A 84 -0.32 17.88 -28.07
C SER A 84 -0.43 19.18 -27.27
N THR A 85 0.24 19.25 -26.12
CA THR A 85 0.57 20.56 -25.56
C THR A 85 1.93 20.96 -26.12
N ALA A 86 1.89 22.03 -26.91
CA ALA A 86 3.07 22.72 -27.44
C ALA A 86 3.94 23.28 -26.32
#